data_AF-A0A2L0H488-F1
#
_entry.id   AF-A0A2L0H488-F1
#
_cell.length_a   1.000
_cell.length_b   1.000
_cell.length_c   1.000
_cell.angle_alpha   90.00
_cell.angle_beta   90.00
_cell.angle_gamma   90.00
#
_symmetry.space_group_name_H-M   'P 1'
#
loop_
_entity.id
_entity.type
_entity.pdbx_description
1 polymer ?
#
loop_
_entity_poly.entity_id
_entity_poly.type
_entity_poly.pdbx_seq_one_letter_code
_entity_poly.pdbx_strand_id
1 'polypeptide(L)'
;MRTLEEEIESLIAVDLAVLKPHQKRAFAGLDQYRRPVEIRGVPEVAATIANSFGAFAIFDIETVLRHPAITPLVAQALYSIPVELRRAACDRDRLKAERARNEMARIISAVLLQRYHFERLKHVGTSCHDNWNLAFEEQFSSRRGKQGQ
;
A
#
# COMPACT_ATOMS: atom_id res chain seq x y z
N MET A 1 3.70 21.10 4.45
CA MET A 1 3.62 19.91 5.33
C MET A 1 2.69 18.95 4.63
N ARG A 2 3.15 17.75 4.28
CA ARG A 2 2.32 16.79 3.53
C ARG A 2 1.27 16.20 4.48
N THR A 3 0.02 16.05 4.05
CA THR A 3 -1.01 15.39 4.87
C THR A 3 -0.77 13.88 4.93
N LEU A 4 -1.37 13.20 5.91
CA LEU A 4 -1.30 11.73 6.00
C LEU A 4 -1.87 11.06 4.74
N GLU A 5 -2.95 11.62 4.21
CA GLU A 5 -3.61 11.15 2.99
C GLU A 5 -2.68 11.27 1.79
N GLU A 6 -2.02 12.42 1.62
CA GLU A 6 -1.03 12.65 0.57
C GLU A 6 0.20 11.75 0.71
N GLU A 7 0.59 11.38 1.94
CA GLU A 7 1.68 10.44 2.20
C GLU A 7 1.30 9.01 1.77
N ILE A 8 0.11 8.54 2.16
CA ILE A 8 -0.43 7.22 1.79
C ILE A 8 -0.57 7.12 0.26
N GLU A 9 -1.18 8.13 -0.37
CA GLU A 9 -1.31 8.19 -1.83
C GLU A 9 0.07 8.14 -2.51
N SER A 10 1.03 8.93 -2.01
CA SER A 10 2.38 8.97 -2.58
C SER A 10 3.11 7.64 -2.46
N LEU A 11 2.96 6.90 -1.37
CA LEU A 11 3.59 5.58 -1.20
C LEU A 11 3.05 4.60 -2.25
N ILE A 12 1.73 4.54 -2.41
CA ILE A 12 1.08 3.66 -3.40
C ILE A 12 1.52 4.05 -4.82
N ALA A 13 1.57 5.34 -5.15
CA ALA A 13 1.99 5.79 -6.47
C ALA A 13 3.45 5.40 -6.79
N VAL A 14 4.34 5.47 -5.79
CA VAL A 14 5.73 5.02 -5.91
C VAL A 14 5.79 3.52 -6.15
N ASP A 15 5.07 2.71 -5.36
CA ASP A 15 5.03 1.26 -5.52
C ASP A 15 4.55 0.85 -6.92
N LEU A 16 3.50 1.50 -7.42
CA LEU A 16 3.00 1.30 -8.78
C LEU A 16 4.03 1.70 -9.85
N ALA A 17 4.89 2.70 -9.60
CA ALA A 17 5.89 3.16 -10.55
C ALA A 17 7.06 2.18 -10.68
N VAL A 18 7.47 1.58 -9.56
CA VAL A 18 8.64 0.69 -9.45
C VAL A 18 8.32 -0.79 -9.72
N LEU A 19 7.08 -1.11 -10.11
CA LEU A 19 6.70 -2.48 -10.49
C LEU A 19 7.67 -3.07 -11.51
N LYS A 20 8.10 -4.31 -11.24
CA LYS A 20 8.99 -5.07 -12.12
C LYS A 20 8.29 -5.39 -13.45
N PRO A 21 9.05 -5.60 -14.55
CA PRO A 21 8.46 -5.87 -15.85
C PRO A 21 7.45 -7.04 -15.88
N HIS A 22 7.69 -8.11 -15.11
CA HIS A 22 6.75 -9.23 -15.01
C HIS A 22 5.46 -8.86 -14.26
N GLN A 23 5.56 -8.08 -13.18
CA GLN A 23 4.41 -7.57 -12.41
C GLN A 23 3.54 -6.67 -13.29
N LYS A 24 4.15 -5.73 -14.04
CA LYS A 24 3.42 -4.85 -14.99
C LYS A 24 2.61 -5.66 -16.00
N ARG A 25 3.21 -6.71 -16.58
CA ARG A 25 2.53 -7.59 -17.55
C ARG A 25 1.37 -8.38 -16.93
N ALA A 26 1.58 -8.95 -15.75
CA ALA A 26 0.56 -9.72 -15.06
C ALA A 26 -0.58 -8.82 -14.54
N PHE A 27 -0.28 -7.57 -14.19
CA PHE A 27 -1.23 -6.61 -13.64
C PHE A 27 -2.09 -5.90 -14.69
N ALA A 28 -1.51 -5.53 -15.84
CA ALA A 28 -2.20 -4.86 -16.95
C ALA A 28 -3.22 -5.76 -17.71
N GLY A 29 -3.30 -7.05 -17.38
CA GLY A 29 -4.21 -7.99 -18.03
C GLY A 29 -3.64 -8.63 -19.30
N LEU A 30 -3.94 -9.92 -19.46
CA LEU A 30 -3.30 -10.84 -20.40
C LEU A 30 -3.88 -10.83 -21.81
N ASP A 31 -3.68 -9.73 -22.53
CA ASP A 31 -4.14 -9.65 -23.93
C ASP A 31 -2.99 -9.50 -24.95
N GLN A 32 -1.73 -9.69 -24.53
CA GLN A 32 -0.57 -9.46 -25.41
C GLN A 32 0.48 -10.57 -25.48
N TYR A 33 0.31 -11.73 -24.85
CA TYR A 33 1.34 -12.77 -24.89
C TYR A 33 0.77 -14.18 -25.15
N ARG A 34 1.24 -14.80 -26.24
CA ARG A 34 1.00 -16.19 -26.66
C ARG A 34 1.53 -17.27 -25.69
N ARG A 35 1.75 -16.96 -24.41
CA ARG A 35 2.31 -17.89 -23.41
C ARG A 35 1.49 -17.85 -22.11
N PRO A 36 1.38 -18.97 -21.39
CA PRO A 36 0.69 -19.02 -20.11
C PRO A 36 1.44 -18.12 -19.12
N VAL A 37 0.78 -17.09 -18.62
CA VAL A 37 1.31 -16.22 -17.57
C VAL A 37 0.72 -16.67 -16.25
N GLU A 38 1.58 -16.79 -15.24
CA GLU A 38 1.15 -17.12 -13.88
C GLU A 38 0.17 -16.08 -13.34
N ILE A 39 -0.94 -16.56 -12.77
CA ILE A 39 -2.08 -15.78 -12.26
C ILE A 39 -1.73 -15.06 -10.94
N ARG A 40 -0.54 -14.44 -10.85
CA ARG A 40 -0.02 -13.82 -9.62
C ARG A 40 -0.01 -12.28 -9.66
N GLY A 41 -0.48 -11.65 -10.74
CA GLY A 41 -0.36 -10.21 -10.97
C GLY A 41 -0.93 -9.32 -9.86
N VAL A 42 -2.24 -9.36 -9.62
CA VAL A 42 -2.87 -8.53 -8.58
C VAL A 42 -2.41 -8.89 -7.16
N PRO A 43 -2.34 -10.19 -6.77
CA PRO A 43 -1.86 -10.56 -5.44
C PRO A 43 -0.42 -10.10 -5.13
N GLU A 44 0.49 -10.19 -6.10
CA GLU A 44 1.90 -9.75 -5.92
C GLU A 44 2.02 -8.23 -5.79
N VAL A 45 1.25 -7.48 -6.58
CA VAL A 45 1.19 -6.01 -6.48
C VAL A 45 0.58 -5.59 -5.15
N ALA A 46 -0.49 -6.27 -4.70
CA ALA A 46 -1.12 -5.99 -3.41
C ALA A 46 -0.15 -6.20 -2.24
N ALA A 47 0.62 -7.29 -2.27
CA ALA A 47 1.63 -7.56 -1.25
C ALA A 47 2.75 -6.51 -1.26
N THR A 48 3.18 -6.07 -2.45
CA THR A 48 4.19 -5.00 -2.59
C THR A 48 3.71 -3.71 -1.94
N ILE A 49 2.49 -3.27 -2.27
CA ILE A 49 1.89 -2.06 -1.69
C ILE A 49 1.70 -2.21 -0.17
N ALA A 50 1.18 -3.36 0.29
CA ALA A 50 0.97 -3.59 1.72
C ALA A 50 2.30 -3.54 2.51
N ASN A 51 3.40 -4.03 1.90
CA ASN A 51 4.73 -4.02 2.50
C ASN A 51 5.27 -2.60 2.73
N SER A 52 4.93 -1.65 1.85
CA SER A 52 5.38 -0.26 1.96
C SER A 52 4.78 0.50 3.14
N PHE A 53 3.71 -0.02 3.77
CA PHE A 53 3.13 0.57 4.99
C PHE A 53 3.80 0.11 6.29
N GLY A 54 4.99 -0.50 6.23
CA GLY A 54 5.75 -0.90 7.42
C GLY A 54 6.06 0.26 8.39
N ALA A 55 6.03 1.52 7.96
CA ALA A 55 6.22 2.68 8.83
C ALA A 55 4.96 3.09 9.63
N PHE A 56 3.84 2.40 9.45
CA PHE A 56 2.55 2.74 10.06
C PHE A 56 2.06 1.66 11.02
N ALA A 57 1.38 2.11 12.07
CA ALA A 57 0.39 1.33 12.79
C ALA A 57 -0.96 1.51 12.08
N ILE A 58 -1.59 0.39 11.74
CA ILE A 58 -2.87 0.38 11.02
C ILE A 58 -3.91 -0.23 11.94
N PHE A 59 -5.02 0.47 12.15
CA PHE A 59 -6.11 0.06 13.03
C PHE A 59 -7.36 -0.23 12.20
N ASP A 60 -7.96 -1.41 12.43
CA ASP A 60 -9.34 -1.70 12.06
C ASP A 60 -10.20 -1.52 13.31
N ILE A 61 -10.89 -0.38 13.40
CA ILE A 61 -11.64 0.05 14.58
C ILE A 61 -10.71 0.17 15.80
N GLU A 62 -10.70 -0.82 16.69
CA GLU A 62 -9.86 -0.86 17.90
C GLU A 62 -8.74 -1.91 17.79
N THR A 63 -8.72 -2.70 16.70
CA THR A 63 -7.78 -3.79 16.52
C THR A 63 -6.60 -3.36 15.66
N VAL A 64 -5.39 -3.51 16.18
CA VAL A 64 -4.16 -3.28 15.43
C VAL A 64 -3.97 -4.42 14.43
N LEU A 65 -3.86 -4.06 13.16
CA LEU A 65 -3.54 -4.99 12.09
C LEU A 65 -2.04 -5.25 12.06
N ARG A 66 -1.64 -6.50 12.27
CA ARG A 66 -0.25 -6.90 12.08
C ARG A 66 0.10 -6.82 10.61
N HIS A 67 1.25 -6.23 10.30
CA HIS A 67 1.77 -6.20 8.95
C HIS A 67 1.93 -7.64 8.37
N PRO A 68 1.57 -7.92 7.09
CA PRO A 68 0.90 -7.07 6.09
C PRO A 68 -0.62 -7.41 5.95
N ALA A 69 -1.39 -7.38 7.03
CA ALA A 69 -2.80 -7.81 7.06
C ALA A 69 -3.76 -6.97 6.19
N ILE A 70 -3.34 -5.82 5.67
CA ILE A 70 -4.13 -5.01 4.71
C ILE A 70 -4.11 -5.58 3.28
N THR A 71 -3.24 -6.55 2.98
CA THR A 71 -3.08 -7.14 1.64
C THR A 71 -4.41 -7.53 0.98
N PRO A 72 -5.38 -8.19 1.65
CA PRO A 72 -6.65 -8.55 1.04
C PRO A 72 -7.47 -7.34 0.58
N LEU A 73 -7.52 -6.26 1.36
CA LEU A 73 -8.25 -5.05 1.01
C LEU A 73 -7.59 -4.32 -0.17
N VAL A 74 -6.25 -4.26 -0.18
CA VAL A 74 -5.49 -3.71 -1.31
C VAL A 74 -5.75 -4.53 -2.58
N ALA A 75 -5.75 -5.86 -2.49
CA ALA A 75 -6.06 -6.73 -3.63
C ALA A 75 -7.49 -6.48 -4.15
N GLN A 76 -8.47 -6.36 -3.25
CA GLN A 76 -9.86 -6.04 -3.62
C GLN A 76 -9.95 -4.69 -4.34
N ALA A 77 -9.29 -3.65 -3.82
CA ALA A 77 -9.23 -2.33 -4.47
C ALA A 77 -8.62 -2.45 -5.87
N LEU A 78 -7.49 -3.15 -6.01
CA LEU A 78 -6.84 -3.39 -7.30
C LEU A 78 -7.73 -4.16 -8.30
N TYR A 79 -8.54 -5.12 -7.84
CA TYR A 79 -9.49 -5.83 -8.71
C TYR A 79 -10.63 -4.95 -9.20
N SER A 80 -11.07 -3.98 -8.38
CA SER A 80 -12.13 -3.04 -8.75
C SER A 80 -11.69 -1.97 -9.76
N ILE A 81 -10.38 -1.74 -9.90
CA ILE A 81 -9.85 -0.75 -10.85
C ILE A 81 -10.07 -1.25 -12.29
N PRO A 82 -10.63 -0.42 -13.19
CA PRO A 82 -10.82 -0.78 -14.60
C PRO A 82 -9.51 -1.24 -15.26
N VAL A 83 -9.59 -2.25 -16.12
CA VAL A 83 -8.39 -2.84 -16.76
C VAL A 83 -7.68 -1.82 -17.65
N GLU A 84 -8.41 -0.88 -18.23
CA GLU A 84 -7.91 0.23 -19.04
C GLU A 84 -7.01 1.15 -18.22
N LEU A 85 -7.40 1.45 -16.98
CA LEU A 85 -6.61 2.27 -16.08
C LEU A 85 -5.35 1.55 -15.63
N ARG A 86 -5.43 0.23 -15.36
CA ARG A 86 -4.25 -0.62 -15.08
C ARG A 86 -3.27 -0.66 -16.25
N ARG A 87 -3.78 -0.78 -17.49
CA ARG A 87 -2.98 -0.73 -18.72
C ARG A 87 -2.29 0.61 -18.89
N ALA A 88 -3.03 1.71 -18.70
CA ALA A 88 -2.49 3.05 -18.78
C ALA A 88 -1.36 3.26 -17.74
N ALA A 89 -1.52 2.79 -16.51
CA ALA A 89 -0.50 2.86 -15.47
C ALA A 89 0.79 2.09 -15.81
N CYS A 90 0.69 1.09 -16.68
CA CYS A 90 1.80 0.27 -17.18
C CYS A 90 2.30 0.71 -18.57
N ASP A 91 1.81 1.81 -19.13
CA ASP A 91 2.18 2.31 -20.45
C ASP A 91 3.67 2.70 -20.52
N ARG A 92 4.24 2.69 -21.73
CA ARG A 92 5.61 3.15 -21.99
C ARG A 92 5.73 4.66 -21.91
N ASP A 93 4.65 5.39 -22.23
CA ASP A 93 4.55 6.83 -22.07
C ASP A 93 4.52 7.18 -20.58
N ARG A 94 5.60 7.80 -20.10
CA ARG A 94 5.78 8.11 -18.68
C ARG A 94 4.71 9.04 -18.13
N LEU A 95 4.26 10.03 -18.92
CA LEU A 95 3.28 11.02 -18.47
C LEU A 95 1.88 10.41 -18.37
N LYS A 96 1.48 9.60 -19.36
CA LYS A 96 0.21 8.86 -19.30
C LYS A 96 0.21 7.86 -18.14
N ALA A 97 1.32 7.15 -17.98
CA ALA A 97 1.46 6.17 -16.92
C ALA A 97 1.47 6.81 -15.53
N GLU A 98 2.12 7.96 -15.36
CA GLU A 98 2.11 8.71 -14.10
C GLU A 98 0.70 9.16 -13.71
N ARG A 99 -0.04 9.79 -14.64
CA ARG A 99 -1.43 10.20 -14.37
C ARG A 99 -2.31 9.03 -13.96
N ALA A 100 -2.20 7.90 -14.66
CA ALA A 100 -2.94 6.69 -14.33
C ALA A 100 -2.54 6.10 -12.97
N ARG A 101 -1.24 6.08 -12.63
CA ARG A 101 -0.76 5.63 -11.32
C ARG A 101 -1.28 6.51 -10.19
N ASN A 102 -1.28 7.83 -10.36
CA ASN A 102 -1.78 8.76 -9.35
C ASN A 102 -3.29 8.57 -9.13
N GLU A 103 -4.06 8.41 -10.20
CA GLU A 103 -5.51 8.12 -10.08
C GLU A 103 -5.75 6.79 -9.36
N MET A 104 -4.99 5.75 -9.69
CA MET A 104 -5.07 4.46 -8.99
C MET A 104 -4.68 4.57 -7.52
N ALA A 105 -3.61 5.31 -7.21
CA ALA A 105 -3.18 5.57 -5.84
C ALA A 105 -4.26 6.30 -5.04
N ARG A 106 -4.95 7.25 -5.65
CA ARG A 106 -6.09 7.96 -5.06
C ARG A 106 -7.26 7.01 -4.76
N ILE A 107 -7.61 6.12 -5.69
CA ILE A 107 -8.67 5.12 -5.48
C ILE A 107 -8.30 4.17 -4.33
N ILE A 108 -7.08 3.63 -4.33
CA ILE A 108 -6.64 2.67 -3.31
C ILE A 108 -6.52 3.34 -1.93
N SER A 109 -5.94 4.54 -1.86
CA SER A 109 -5.82 5.29 -0.61
C SER A 109 -7.19 5.63 -0.02
N ALA A 110 -8.16 6.04 -0.85
CA ALA A 110 -9.53 6.30 -0.39
C ALA A 110 -10.17 5.05 0.25
N VAL A 111 -10.02 3.87 -0.37
CA VAL A 111 -10.55 2.60 0.19
C VAL A 111 -9.87 2.27 1.52
N LEU A 112 -8.55 2.43 1.60
CA LEU A 112 -7.78 2.17 2.82
C LEU A 112 -8.19 3.11 3.95
N LEU A 113 -8.28 4.41 3.68
CA LEU A 113 -8.63 5.45 4.66
C LEU A 113 -10.10 5.39 5.10
N GLN A 114 -10.99 4.88 4.24
CA GLN A 114 -12.38 4.64 4.62
C GLN A 114 -12.50 3.50 5.64
N ARG A 115 -11.62 2.50 5.56
CA ARG A 115 -11.71 1.29 6.38
C ARG A 115 -10.79 1.33 7.60
N TYR A 116 -9.61 1.92 7.48
CA TYR A 116 -8.55 1.85 8.48
C TYR A 116 -8.09 3.24 8.92
N HIS A 117 -7.68 3.31 10.17
CA HIS A 117 -6.96 4.46 10.71
C HIS A 117 -5.45 4.19 10.67
N PHE A 118 -4.69 5.14 10.14
CA PHE A 118 -3.24 5.04 10.00
C PHE A 118 -2.57 6.00 10.99
N GLU A 119 -1.61 5.49 11.77
CA GLU A 119 -0.73 6.31 12.58
C GLU A 119 0.73 6.04 12.25
N ARG A 120 1.50 7.09 12.00
CA ARG A 120 2.93 6.97 11.75
C ARG A 120 3.65 6.55 13.02
N LEU A 121 4.52 5.54 12.90
CA LEU A 121 5.40 5.13 13.99
C LEU A 121 6.63 6.03 14.01
N LYS A 122 6.95 6.58 15.18
CA LYS A 122 8.04 7.56 15.35
C LYS A 122 9.45 6.97 15.21
N HIS A 123 9.61 5.67 15.45
CA HIS A 123 10.92 5.02 15.60
C HIS A 123 11.17 3.84 14.64
N VAL A 124 10.31 3.64 13.65
CA VAL A 124 10.56 2.64 12.61
C VAL A 124 11.65 3.16 11.68
N GLY A 125 12.78 2.44 11.60
CA GLY A 125 13.93 2.77 10.75
C GLY A 125 15.06 3.57 11.42
N THR A 126 14.98 3.88 12.72
CA THR A 126 16.06 4.59 13.46
C THR A 126 17.13 3.67 14.07
N SER A 127 16.97 2.35 13.98
CA SER A 127 18.01 1.38 14.36
C SER A 127 18.19 0.36 13.25
N CYS A 128 19.37 -0.27 13.14
CA CYS A 128 19.70 -1.29 12.12
C CYS A 128 18.81 -2.56 12.16
N HIS A 129 17.74 -2.57 12.96
CA HIS A 129 16.71 -3.59 12.97
C HIS A 129 15.32 -2.94 12.88
N ASP A 130 14.52 -3.41 11.92
CA ASP A 130 13.09 -3.07 11.78
C ASP A 130 12.29 -3.64 12.96
N ASN A 131 12.34 -2.98 14.12
CA ASN A 131 11.57 -3.42 15.28
C ASN A 131 10.23 -2.68 15.37
N TRP A 132 9.34 -3.01 14.43
CA TRP A 132 7.97 -2.49 14.40
C TRP A 132 7.25 -2.69 15.74
N ASN A 133 7.40 -3.86 16.37
CA ASN A 133 6.76 -4.16 17.65
C ASN A 133 7.26 -3.25 18.77
N LEU A 134 8.57 -3.01 18.88
CA LEU A 134 9.10 -2.06 19.87
C LEU A 134 8.63 -0.63 19.60
N ALA A 135 8.67 -0.16 18.35
CA ALA A 135 8.21 1.19 18.02
C ALA A 135 6.72 1.38 18.33
N PHE A 136 5.91 0.34 18.08
CA PHE A 136 4.50 0.30 18.47
C PHE A 136 4.34 0.34 19.99
N GLU A 137 5.04 -0.54 20.72
CA GLU A 137 4.97 -0.61 22.18
C GLU A 137 5.40 0.71 22.84
N GLU A 138 6.50 1.33 22.43
CA GLU A 138 6.95 2.62 22.97
C GLU A 138 5.91 3.73 22.79
N GLN A 139 5.32 3.81 21.59
CA GLN A 139 4.37 4.86 21.23
C GLN A 139 2.99 4.69 21.88
N PHE A 140 2.53 3.44 22.09
CA PHE A 140 1.15 3.18 22.54
C PHE A 140 1.04 2.60 23.96
N SER A 141 2.10 2.02 24.54
CA SER A 141 2.07 1.47 25.91
C SER A 141 2.13 2.54 27.00
N SER A 142 2.67 3.72 26.68
CA SER A 142 2.80 4.85 27.61
C SER A 142 1.47 5.56 27.95
N ARG A 143 0.35 5.20 27.28
CA ARG A 143 -0.99 5.72 27.61
C ARG A 143 -1.71 4.97 28.74
N ARG A 144 -1.26 3.79 29.18
CA ARG A 144 -1.92 3.01 30.25
C ARG A 144 -1.50 3.38 31.68
N GLY A 145 -0.52 4.27 31.87
CA GLY A 145 0.05 4.58 33.19
C GLY A 145 -0.30 5.95 33.80
N LYS A 146 -1.15 6.78 33.17
CA LYS A 146 -1.45 8.15 33.63
C LYS A 146 -2.94 8.39 33.97
N GLN A 147 -3.63 7.37 34.45
CA GLN A 147 -4.88 7.53 35.20
C GLN A 147 -4.74 6.70 36.48
N GLY A 148 -4.22 7.35 37.52
CA GLY A 148 -3.90 6.69 38.79
C GLY A 148 -2.97 7.53 39.66
N GLN A 149 -3.27 8.82 39.80
CA GLN A 149 -2.89 9.63 40.97
C GLN A 149 -4.11 10.45 41.37
#